data_AF-A0A2Z6UUZ0-F1
#
_entry.id   AF-A0A2Z6UUZ0-F1
#
_cell.length_a   1.000
_cell.length_b   1.000
_cell.length_c   1.000
_cell.angle_alpha   90.00
_cell.angle_beta   90.00
_cell.angle_gamma   90.00
#
_symmetry.space_group_name_H-M   'P 1'
#
loop_
_entity.id
_entity.type
_entity.pdbx_description
1 polymer ?
#
loop_
_entity_poly.entity_id
_entity_poly.type
_entity_poly.pdbx_seq_one_letter_code
_entity_poly.pdbx_strand_id
1 'polypeptide(L)' 'MRENQTPCEWLPVIFAGYLVPDTRRSDHSPFWSRGYSAIMVTDTANMRNPYYHSSRDTIATIIATLLFAANPN' A
#
# COMPACT_ATOMS: atom_id res chain seq x y z
N MET A 1 15.28 -9.69 9.28
CA MET A 1 14.55 -9.58 8.00
C MET A 1 15.61 -9.58 6.91
N ARG A 2 15.64 -10.59 6.03
CA ARG A 2 16.64 -10.66 4.95
C ARG A 2 16.40 -9.54 3.95
N GLU A 3 17.49 -8.96 3.47
CA GLU A 3 17.57 -7.84 2.54
C GLU A 3 17.13 -8.26 1.12
N ASN A 4 15.83 -8.46 0.92
CA ASN A 4 15.27 -8.46 -0.42
C ASN A 4 15.13 -6.98 -0.81
N GLN A 5 16.00 -6.48 -1.70
CA GLN A 5 16.11 -5.09 -2.17
C GLN A 5 14.89 -4.61 -2.99
N THR A 6 13.68 -4.99 -2.61
CA THR A 6 12.47 -4.41 -3.18
C THR A 6 12.42 -2.95 -2.72
N PRO A 7 12.46 -1.96 -3.64
CA PRO A 7 12.35 -0.57 -3.25
C PRO A 7 11.05 -0.38 -2.48
N CYS A 8 11.17 -0.08 -1.19
CA CYS A 8 10.05 0.19 -0.31
C CYS A 8 10.35 1.45 0.49
N GLU A 9 9.37 2.34 0.54
CA GLU A 9 9.46 3.55 1.33
C GLU A 9 8.62 3.38 2.59
N TRP A 10 9.18 3.78 3.73
CA TRP A 10 8.51 3.70 5.02
C TRP A 10 8.02 5.09 5.41
N LEU A 11 6.70 5.25 5.50
CA LEU A 11 6.10 6.46 6.02
C LEU A 11 5.63 6.20 7.46
N PRO A 12 6.31 6.73 8.48
CA PRO A 12 5.78 6.70 9.84
C PRO A 12 4.56 7.63 9.92
N VAL A 13 3.40 7.03 10.16
CA VAL A 13 2.13 7.76 10.24
C VAL A 13 1.82 8.07 11.70
N ILE A 14 1.93 9.35 12.07
CA ILE A 14 1.60 9.85 13.41
C ILE A 14 0.14 10.33 13.49
N PHE A 15 -0.38 10.49 14.71
CA PHE A 15 -1.77 10.94 14.96
C PHE A 15 -2.81 10.14 14.19
N ALA A 16 -2.69 8.81 14.16
CA ALA A 16 -3.60 7.91 13.46
C ALA A 16 -3.83 8.28 11.96
N GLY A 17 -2.89 8.98 11.31
CA GLY A 17 -3.00 9.35 9.90
C GLY A 17 -3.93 10.52 9.61
N TYR A 18 -4.35 11.28 10.62
CA TYR A 18 -5.17 12.49 10.38
C TYR A 18 -4.42 13.60 9.64
N LEU A 19 -3.09 13.66 9.75
CA LEU A 19 -2.27 14.65 9.01
C LEU A 19 -2.15 14.32 7.51
N VAL A 20 -2.29 13.05 7.13
CA VAL A 20 -2.24 12.60 5.73
C VAL A 20 -3.47 11.73 5.48
N PRO A 21 -4.66 12.34 5.26
CA PRO A 21 -5.94 11.62 5.25
C PRO A 21 -6.02 10.44 4.29
N ASP A 22 -5.30 10.49 3.16
CA ASP A 22 -5.24 9.36 2.22
C ASP A 22 -4.66 8.08 2.82
N THR A 23 -3.80 8.19 3.84
CA THR A 23 -3.30 7.02 4.59
C THR A 23 -4.42 6.28 5.31
N ARG A 24 -5.56 6.93 5.58
CA ARG A 24 -6.70 6.32 6.28
C ARG A 24 -7.68 5.59 5.35
N ARG A 25 -7.45 5.57 4.03
CA ARG A 25 -8.35 4.97 3.02
C ARG A 25 -8.10 3.47 2.82
N SER A 26 -7.98 2.72 3.91
CA SER A 26 -7.77 1.26 3.89
C SER A 26 -8.24 0.64 5.22
N ASP A 27 -8.36 -0.68 5.26
CA ASP A 27 -8.97 -1.45 6.36
C ASP A 27 -8.22 -1.37 7.70
N HIS A 28 -7.00 -0.84 7.70
CA HIS A 28 -6.24 -0.61 8.94
C HIS A 28 -6.73 0.62 9.73
N SER A 29 -7.38 1.60 9.10
CA SER A 29 -7.77 2.85 9.76
C SER A 29 -8.69 2.69 11.00
N PRO A 30 -9.67 1.76 10.99
CA PRO A 30 -10.46 1.43 12.18
C PRO A 30 -9.64 0.89 13.36
N PHE A 31 -8.48 0.27 13.12
CA PHE A 31 -7.57 -0.22 14.17
C PHE A 31 -6.85 0.95 14.82
N TRP A 32 -6.28 1.86 14.03
CA TRP A 32 -5.70 3.11 14.54
C TRP A 32 -6.71 3.93 15.34
N SER A 33 -7.97 4.00 14.88
CA SER A 33 -9.04 4.73 15.57
C SER A 33 -9.41 4.13 16.94
N ARG A 34 -9.06 2.86 17.18
CA ARG A 34 -9.23 2.16 18.46
C ARG A 34 -7.94 2.06 19.28
N GLY A 35 -6.85 2.68 18.83
CA GLY A 35 -5.55 2.65 19.50
C GLY A 35 -4.74 1.37 19.29
N TYR A 36 -5.12 0.51 18.34
CA TYR A 36 -4.36 -0.69 18.00
C TYR A 36 -3.25 -0.40 16.99
N SER A 37 -2.11 -1.08 17.16
CA SER A 37 -1.04 -1.10 16.17
C SER A 37 -1.50 -1.79 14.90
N ALA A 38 -1.36 -1.11 13.76
CA ALA A 38 -1.65 -1.65 12.44
C ALA A 38 -0.73 -1.02 11.39
N ILE A 39 -0.48 -1.76 10.30
CA ILE A 39 0.39 -1.37 9.19
C ILE A 39 -0.40 -1.51 7.89
N MET A 40 -0.19 -0.58 6.96
CA MET A 40 -0.62 -0.70 5.59
C MET A 40 0.59 -1.04 4.71
N VAL A 41 0.46 -2.09 3.91
CA VAL A 41 1.40 -2.39 2.82
C VAL A 41 0.63 -2.19 1.52
N THR A 42 1.12 -1.31 0.66
CA THR A 42 0.43 -0.95 -0.58
C THR A 42 1.43 -0.54 -1.66
N ASP A 43 1.10 -0.82 -2.91
CA ASP A 43 1.80 -0.30 -4.09
C ASP A 43 1.27 1.07 -4.54
N THR A 44 0.31 1.63 -3.80
CA THR A 44 -0.40 2.88 -4.11
C THR A 44 -1.23 2.82 -5.42
N ALA A 45 -1.79 1.65 -5.78
CA ALA A 45 -2.63 1.49 -6.98
C ALA A 45 -3.70 2.59 -7.15
N ASN A 46 -4.39 2.98 -6.08
CA ASN A 46 -5.37 4.06 -6.05
C ASN A 46 -4.82 5.42 -6.56
N MET A 47 -3.51 5.65 -6.45
CA MET A 47 -2.86 6.88 -6.90
C MET A 47 -2.17 6.71 -8.27
N ARG A 48 -1.53 5.56 -8.54
CA ARG A 48 -0.75 5.35 -9.77
C ARG A 48 -1.60 4.89 -10.97
N ASN A 49 -2.71 4.18 -10.72
CA ASN A 49 -3.51 3.57 -11.77
C ASN A 49 -4.68 4.49 -12.15
N PRO A 50 -4.68 5.13 -13.33
CA PRO A 50 -5.76 6.01 -13.76
C PRO A 50 -7.09 5.29 -13.99
N TYR A 51 -7.07 3.94 -14.03
CA TYR A 51 -8.24 3.11 -14.22
C TYR A 51 -8.76 2.50 -12.92
N TYR A 52 -8.21 2.85 -11.75
CA TYR A 52 -8.66 2.35 -10.46
C TYR A 52 -10.18 2.52 -10.29
N HIS A 53 -10.86 1.48 -9.81
CA HIS A 53 -12.34 1.42 -9.69
C HIS A 53 -13.10 1.57 -11.02
N SER A 54 -12.51 1.12 -12.13
CA SER A 54 -13.19 1.03 -13.43
C SER A 54 -13.08 -0.36 -14.04
N SER A 55 -13.90 -0.65 -15.05
CA SER A 55 -13.80 -1.88 -15.85
C SER A 55 -12.49 -2.02 -16.63
N ARG A 56 -11.69 -0.95 -16.70
CA ARG A 56 -10.37 -0.93 -17.34
C ARG A 56 -9.23 -1.22 -16.35
N ASP A 57 -9.54 -1.41 -15.06
CA ASP A 57 -8.60 -1.97 -14.10
C ASP A 57 -8.42 -3.46 -14.39
N THR A 58 -7.32 -3.81 -15.05
CA THR A 58 -7.09 -5.15 -15.61
C THR A 58 -5.70 -5.63 -15.25
N ILE A 59 -5.39 -6.92 -15.47
CA ILE A 59 -4.06 -7.46 -15.20
C ILE A 59 -2.92 -6.66 -15.89
N ALA A 60 -3.22 -6.02 -17.02
CA ALA A 60 -2.27 -5.19 -17.76
C ALA A 60 -1.84 -3.91 -17.01
N THR A 61 -2.60 -3.44 -16.01
CA THR A 61 -2.23 -2.28 -15.16
C THR A 61 -1.31 -2.67 -14.00
N ILE A 62 -1.10 -3.97 -13.78
CA ILE A 62 -0.20 -4.52 -12.75
C ILE A 62 1.22 -4.57 -13.30
N ILE A 63 2.16 -3.98 -12.56
CA ILE A 63 3.58 -4.13 -12.84
C ILE A 63 4.01 -5.48 -12.27
N ALA A 64 4.26 -6.45 -13.14
CA ALA A 64 4.61 -7.83 -12.73
C ALA A 64 5.79 -7.90 -11.75
N THR A 65 6.75 -6.99 -11.87
CA THR A 65 7.88 -6.88 -10.93
C THR A 65 7.44 -6.63 -9.49
N LEU A 66 6.32 -5.93 -9.24
CA LEU A 66 5.78 -5.74 -7.89
C LEU A 66 5.18 -7.03 -7.32
N LEU A 67 4.64 -7.90 -8.18
CA LEU A 67 4.00 -9.15 -7.76
C LEU A 67 5.04 -10.26 -7.51
N PHE A 68 6.11 -10.29 -8.30
CA PHE A 68 7.15 -11.32 -8.25
C PHE A 68 8.44 -10.87 -7.53
N ALA A 69 8.43 -9.70 -6.87
CA ALA A 69 9.54 -9.24 -6.03
C ALA A 69 9.85 -10.16 -4.83
N ALA A 70 8.95 -11.11 -4.53
CA ALA A 70 9.26 -12.26 -3.69
C ALA A 70 10.08 -13.29 -4.49
N ASN A 71 11.35 -12.94 -4.68
CA ASN A 71 12.49 -13.79 -5.02
C ASN A 71 12.23 -15.14 -5.75
N PRO A 72 12.62 -15.29 -7.02
CA PRO A 72 12.76 -16.61 -7.64
C PRO A 72 14.05 -17.36 -7.28
N ASN A 73 14.99 -16.78 -6.49
CA ASN A 73 16.25 -17.41 -6.03
C ASN A 73 16.74 -16.94 -4.64
#